data_AF-A0A7M7IRK6-F1
#
_entry.id   AF-A0A7M7IRK6-F1
#
_cell.length_a   1.000
_cell.length_b   1.000
_cell.length_c   1.000
_cell.angle_alpha   90.00
_cell.angle_beta   90.00
_cell.angle_gamma   90.00
#
_symmetry.space_group_name_H-M   'P 1'
#
loop_
_entity.id
_entity.type
_entity.pdbx_description
1 polymer ?
#
loop_
_entity_poly.entity_id
_entity_poly.type
_entity_poly.pdbx_seq_one_letter_code
_entity_poly.pdbx_strand_id
1 'polypeptide(L)'
;MNFILLLLFYFIFLLHYSKAYVVDIGNIWEVKCPRECSCALLRYADLPLHQWINSTNDFEAKDSSNHVHGDHPLANELLKVATCVIFENPSKLLSKMPEDVQIFTILESGSGDTEMILQASDMQRFADLLSLDIQGMESRDPLRITSIEESKSGIILSADTLLPLGTTLLYLNLERVTLTRLSITDKSKANLVIKPRNLPEDNEANIYNENQSGHRLIFLSQQSGNNNDDKEILPYDIYKQEMEGYRESAGVFAGLSALSHLRVYDCALKDVSWHMFDGLENLQYLSLQRNDLKFIPEFCFYGTPNLKQLSLANNELLTLKSVDLAGLLMLEKLDLSGNNLTFLSELSFPPFPALTSADFRENPFESIFPSTFEIMNRTTHLKLGGNGAKLKLEKNAFLGLKNLEVLHIYNIEIPVLERYIFQGMPSLMELKLRGNISTIEFDAFIDLKSIVTLDLSHCLISKISMDAFYGLENVKRIDLSYNNLDYIPPGLFSMQQQKQLREIILTKNNLLKLPPDFFKSLRLSNKQFMVENIRLDGNPWDCNCDMTKWNPHLINRTRETAPRCFTPKSLRNYGIFYALRKGGLDCKWRKRRLRRKQAKLDKTENNEIDNEIS
;
A
#
# COMPACT_ATOMS: atom_id res chain seq x y z
N MET A 1 -14.36 2.02 -56.34
CA MET A 1 -15.47 2.48 -55.48
C MET A 1 -16.61 1.46 -55.30
N ASN A 2 -16.37 0.15 -55.52
CA ASN A 2 -17.38 -0.91 -55.30
C ASN A 2 -16.94 -2.02 -54.33
N PHE A 3 -15.74 -1.94 -53.75
CA PHE A 3 -15.24 -2.93 -52.77
C PHE A 3 -15.45 -2.52 -51.31
N ILE A 4 -15.59 -1.21 -51.05
CA ILE A 4 -15.80 -0.66 -49.70
C ILE A 4 -17.28 -0.76 -49.28
N LEU A 5 -18.22 -0.67 -50.23
CA LEU A 5 -19.65 -0.83 -49.97
C LEU A 5 -20.04 -2.28 -49.57
N LEU A 6 -19.31 -3.28 -50.10
CA LEU A 6 -19.57 -4.70 -49.83
C LEU A 6 -19.09 -5.14 -48.43
N LEU A 7 -18.03 -4.51 -47.91
CA LEU A 7 -17.55 -4.72 -46.54
C LEU A 7 -18.47 -4.08 -45.49
N LEU A 8 -19.07 -2.93 -45.80
CA LEU A 8 -20.07 -2.28 -44.93
C LEU A 8 -21.36 -3.10 -44.82
N PHE A 9 -21.82 -3.74 -45.91
CA PHE A 9 -23.01 -4.60 -45.87
C PHE A 9 -22.77 -5.93 -45.12
N TYR A 10 -21.55 -6.48 -45.18
CA TYR A 10 -21.20 -7.71 -44.43
C TYR A 10 -21.05 -7.44 -42.93
N PHE A 11 -20.60 -6.24 -42.54
CA PHE A 11 -20.51 -5.85 -41.13
C PHE A 11 -21.91 -5.57 -40.51
N ILE A 12 -22.84 -5.01 -41.30
CA ILE A 12 -24.23 -4.80 -40.87
C ILE A 12 -24.99 -6.13 -40.73
N PHE A 13 -24.69 -7.13 -41.57
CA PHE A 13 -25.31 -8.46 -41.46
C PHE A 13 -24.77 -9.30 -40.28
N LEU A 14 -23.51 -9.11 -39.87
CA LEU A 14 -22.93 -9.77 -38.69
C LEU A 14 -23.38 -9.14 -37.35
N LEU A 15 -23.78 -7.87 -37.34
CA LEU A 15 -24.41 -7.22 -36.18
C LEU A 15 -25.88 -7.61 -35.96
N HIS A 16 -26.47 -8.40 -36.86
CA HIS A 16 -27.84 -8.92 -36.72
C HIS A 16 -27.93 -10.38 -36.24
N TYR A 17 -26.80 -11.04 -35.96
CA TYR A 17 -26.77 -12.42 -35.46
C TYR A 17 -25.90 -12.65 -34.20
N SER A 18 -25.52 -11.61 -33.48
CA SER A 18 -25.28 -11.74 -32.05
C SER A 18 -26.62 -11.53 -31.32
N LYS A 19 -27.49 -12.54 -31.36
CA LYS A 19 -28.39 -12.76 -30.23
C LYS A 19 -27.49 -13.03 -29.04
N ALA A 20 -27.09 -11.96 -28.34
CA ALA A 20 -26.75 -12.07 -26.95
C ALA A 20 -27.97 -12.77 -26.33
N TYR A 21 -27.76 -14.02 -25.92
CA TYR A 21 -28.69 -14.68 -25.02
C TYR A 21 -28.64 -13.86 -23.74
N VAL A 22 -29.50 -12.84 -23.65
CA VAL A 22 -30.06 -12.43 -22.38
C VAL A 22 -30.77 -13.68 -21.90
N VAL A 23 -30.11 -14.42 -21.00
CA VAL A 23 -30.78 -15.44 -20.23
C VAL A 23 -31.76 -14.67 -19.36
N ASP A 24 -32.99 -14.61 -19.85
CA ASP A 24 -34.18 -14.18 -19.11
C ASP A 24 -34.40 -15.21 -18.01
N ILE A 25 -33.73 -15.02 -16.88
CA ILE A 25 -34.01 -15.77 -15.66
C ILE A 25 -35.21 -15.08 -15.04
N GLY A 26 -36.38 -15.67 -15.27
CA GLY A 26 -37.67 -15.19 -14.80
C GLY A 26 -37.64 -14.80 -13.33
N ASN A 27 -37.77 -13.51 -13.11
CA ASN A 27 -38.73 -12.86 -12.21
C ASN A 27 -38.59 -11.37 -12.49
N ILE A 28 -39.47 -10.84 -13.33
CA ILE A 28 -39.52 -9.40 -13.57
C ILE A 28 -39.95 -8.80 -12.24
N TRP A 29 -39.16 -7.89 -11.68
CA TRP A 29 -39.65 -7.01 -10.62
C TRP A 29 -40.82 -6.21 -11.25
N GLU A 30 -42.05 -6.59 -10.94
CA GLU A 30 -43.28 -6.17 -11.67
C GLU A 30 -43.60 -4.66 -11.56
N VAL A 31 -42.68 -3.86 -11.01
CA VAL A 31 -42.84 -2.43 -10.79
C VAL A 31 -42.25 -1.65 -11.96
N LYS A 32 -43.00 -0.63 -12.43
CA LYS A 32 -42.52 0.28 -13.49
C LYS A 32 -41.33 1.10 -12.99
N CYS A 33 -40.12 0.68 -13.35
CA CYS A 33 -38.91 1.45 -13.13
C CYS A 33 -38.97 2.79 -13.91
N PRO A 34 -38.54 3.92 -13.32
CA PRO A 34 -38.40 5.18 -14.05
C PRO A 34 -37.46 5.06 -15.25
N ARG A 35 -37.60 5.95 -16.25
CA ARG A 35 -36.80 5.87 -17.49
C ARG A 35 -35.32 6.16 -17.26
N GLU A 36 -35.04 6.95 -16.23
CA GLU A 36 -33.72 7.38 -15.80
C GLU A 36 -33.01 6.32 -14.94
N CYS A 37 -33.67 5.19 -14.67
CA CYS A 37 -33.19 4.12 -13.80
C CYS A 37 -33.21 2.76 -14.49
N SER A 38 -32.29 1.89 -14.07
CA SER A 38 -32.27 0.47 -14.37
C SER A 38 -32.60 -0.32 -13.10
N CYS A 39 -33.64 -1.15 -13.17
CA CYS A 39 -34.13 -1.94 -12.06
C CYS A 39 -33.98 -3.44 -12.38
N ALA A 40 -33.35 -4.22 -11.50
CA ALA A 40 -33.09 -5.64 -11.73
C ALA A 40 -33.05 -6.45 -10.42
N LEU A 41 -33.27 -7.75 -10.53
CA LEU A 41 -32.97 -8.71 -9.46
C LEU A 41 -31.57 -9.28 -9.70
N LEU A 42 -30.63 -9.01 -8.79
CA LEU A 42 -29.24 -9.47 -8.89
C LEU A 42 -28.86 -10.29 -7.65
N ARG A 43 -27.94 -11.23 -7.83
CA ARG A 43 -27.32 -11.94 -6.70
C ARG A 43 -26.28 -11.04 -6.03
N TYR A 44 -26.09 -11.22 -4.74
CA TYR A 44 -25.08 -10.48 -3.98
C TYR A 44 -23.67 -10.51 -4.61
N ALA A 45 -23.22 -11.67 -5.11
CA ALA A 45 -21.91 -11.82 -5.74
C ALA A 45 -21.72 -11.00 -7.03
N ASP A 46 -22.82 -10.63 -7.69
CA ASP A 46 -22.85 -9.87 -8.94
C ASP A 46 -22.91 -8.35 -8.70
N LEU A 47 -23.04 -7.89 -7.43
CA LEU A 47 -23.13 -6.48 -7.07
C LEU A 47 -21.76 -5.77 -7.07
N PRO A 48 -21.67 -4.49 -7.49
CA PRO A 48 -20.47 -3.67 -7.31
C PRO A 48 -20.01 -3.60 -5.85
N LEU A 49 -20.97 -3.65 -4.92
CA LEU A 49 -20.73 -3.72 -3.48
C LEU A 49 -19.77 -4.87 -3.08
N HIS A 50 -19.88 -6.03 -3.73
CA HIS A 50 -19.03 -7.19 -3.45
C HIS A 50 -17.57 -6.97 -3.90
N GLN A 51 -17.35 -6.21 -4.97
CA GLN A 51 -16.00 -5.83 -5.40
C GLN A 51 -15.34 -4.90 -4.39
N TRP A 52 -16.09 -3.93 -3.86
CA TRP A 52 -15.61 -3.02 -2.84
C TRP A 52 -15.21 -3.78 -1.56
N ILE A 53 -16.07 -4.67 -1.05
CA ILE A 53 -15.80 -5.46 0.16
C ILE A 53 -14.57 -6.37 -0.03
N ASN A 54 -14.40 -7.02 -1.19
CA ASN A 54 -13.24 -7.89 -1.43
C ASN A 54 -11.94 -7.10 -1.71
N SER A 55 -12.01 -5.92 -2.33
CA SER A 55 -10.83 -5.06 -2.53
C SER A 55 -10.20 -4.58 -1.22
N THR A 56 -10.91 -4.64 -0.09
CA THR A 56 -10.36 -4.38 1.25
C THR A 56 -9.33 -5.43 1.72
N ASN A 57 -9.18 -6.54 0.97
CA ASN A 57 -8.13 -7.52 1.13
C ASN A 57 -6.87 -7.26 0.28
N ASP A 58 -6.87 -6.25 -0.61
CA ASP A 58 -5.73 -5.91 -1.49
C ASP A 58 -4.47 -5.36 -0.77
N PHE A 59 -4.41 -5.41 0.57
CA PHE A 59 -3.16 -5.24 1.30
C PHE A 59 -2.21 -6.45 1.13
N GLU A 60 -2.70 -7.58 0.64
CA GLU A 60 -1.89 -8.73 0.24
C GLU A 60 -1.38 -8.58 -1.21
N ALA A 61 -0.09 -8.86 -1.40
CA ALA A 61 0.46 -8.97 -2.74
C ALA A 61 -0.29 -10.06 -3.51
N LYS A 62 -0.55 -9.81 -4.81
CA LYS A 62 -1.11 -10.78 -5.76
C LYS A 62 -0.35 -12.10 -5.72
N ASP A 63 -0.82 -13.06 -4.94
CA ASP A 63 -0.57 -14.50 -5.10
C ASP A 63 -1.47 -15.30 -4.14
N SER A 64 -2.69 -15.62 -4.59
CA SER A 64 -3.22 -16.99 -4.63
C SER A 64 -4.72 -17.00 -4.89
N SER A 65 -5.06 -17.63 -6.02
CA SER A 65 -6.39 -18.16 -6.28
C SER A 65 -6.78 -19.17 -5.19
N ASN A 66 -7.71 -18.79 -4.32
CA ASN A 66 -8.76 -19.64 -3.71
C ASN A 66 -9.31 -18.94 -2.45
N HIS A 67 -10.23 -17.98 -2.62
CA HIS A 67 -11.08 -17.56 -1.51
C HIS A 67 -12.22 -18.56 -1.32
N VAL A 68 -12.33 -19.06 -0.08
CA VAL A 68 -13.46 -19.82 0.42
C VAL A 68 -14.66 -18.88 0.50
N HIS A 69 -15.54 -18.94 -0.51
CA HIS A 69 -16.84 -18.27 -0.50
C HIS A 69 -17.87 -19.19 0.14
N GLY A 70 -18.43 -18.79 1.29
CA GLY A 70 -19.43 -19.59 2.00
C GLY A 70 -20.35 -18.85 2.98
N ASP A 71 -19.90 -17.79 3.66
CA ASP A 71 -20.59 -17.34 4.89
C ASP A 71 -21.24 -15.94 4.84
N HIS A 72 -21.39 -15.29 3.67
CA HIS A 72 -22.12 -14.02 3.64
C HIS A 72 -23.64 -14.29 3.73
N PRO A 73 -24.38 -13.70 4.70
CA PRO A 73 -25.80 -14.01 4.93
C PRO A 73 -26.69 -13.74 3.70
N LEU A 74 -26.27 -12.80 2.83
CA LEU A 74 -26.97 -12.45 1.58
C LEU A 74 -26.50 -13.24 0.34
N ALA A 75 -25.55 -14.18 0.46
CA ALA A 75 -24.88 -14.81 -0.68
C ALA A 75 -25.83 -15.56 -1.65
N ASN A 76 -26.95 -16.08 -1.13
CA ASN A 76 -27.91 -16.87 -1.90
C ASN A 76 -29.21 -16.12 -2.23
N GLU A 77 -29.32 -14.84 -1.85
CA GLU A 77 -30.55 -14.05 -2.05
C GLU A 77 -30.51 -13.25 -3.37
N LEU A 78 -31.67 -13.17 -4.03
CA LEU A 78 -31.89 -12.24 -5.13
C LEU A 78 -32.34 -10.89 -4.55
N LEU A 79 -31.54 -9.86 -4.76
CA LEU A 79 -31.73 -8.53 -4.22
C LEU A 79 -32.35 -7.61 -5.27
N LYS A 80 -33.28 -6.75 -4.84
CA LYS A 80 -33.90 -5.73 -5.69
C LYS A 80 -32.96 -4.53 -5.82
N VAL A 81 -32.37 -4.39 -6.99
CA VAL A 81 -31.35 -3.37 -7.30
C VAL A 81 -31.94 -2.30 -8.19
N ALA A 82 -31.67 -1.05 -7.85
CA ALA A 82 -31.92 0.10 -8.70
C ALA A 82 -30.63 0.91 -8.91
N THR A 83 -30.35 1.26 -10.16
CA THR A 83 -29.27 2.19 -10.53
C THR A 83 -29.86 3.33 -11.32
N CYS A 84 -29.75 4.55 -10.82
CA CYS A 84 -30.35 5.73 -11.41
C CYS A 84 -29.28 6.74 -11.79
N VAL A 85 -29.43 7.35 -12.96
CA VAL A 85 -28.65 8.53 -13.37
C VAL A 85 -29.55 9.75 -13.22
N ILE A 86 -29.17 10.66 -12.32
CA ILE A 86 -29.99 11.85 -12.04
C ILE A 86 -29.48 13.02 -12.90
N PHE A 87 -30.41 13.66 -13.60
CA PHE A 87 -30.14 14.82 -14.47
C PHE A 87 -30.72 16.13 -13.91
N GLU A 88 -31.91 16.09 -13.28
CA GLU A 88 -32.59 17.24 -12.67
C GLU A 88 -33.52 16.79 -11.52
N ASN A 89 -33.74 17.67 -10.53
CA ASN A 89 -34.64 17.56 -9.36
C ASN A 89 -34.84 16.12 -8.77
N PRO A 90 -34.06 15.74 -7.74
CA PRO A 90 -34.06 14.38 -7.20
C PRO A 90 -35.43 13.92 -6.68
N SER A 91 -36.20 14.81 -6.06
CA SER A 91 -37.48 14.45 -5.42
C SER A 91 -38.52 13.90 -6.40
N LYS A 92 -38.50 14.34 -7.67
CA LYS A 92 -39.44 13.84 -8.70
C LYS A 92 -39.10 12.41 -9.17
N LEU A 93 -37.82 12.07 -9.20
CA LEU A 93 -37.38 10.71 -9.54
C LEU A 93 -37.62 9.78 -8.35
N LEU A 94 -37.18 10.18 -7.16
CA LEU A 94 -37.29 9.41 -5.93
C LEU A 94 -38.75 9.13 -5.54
N SER A 95 -39.68 10.06 -5.79
CA SER A 95 -41.11 9.82 -5.61
C SER A 95 -41.71 8.76 -6.54
N LYS A 96 -41.07 8.46 -7.68
CA LYS A 96 -41.52 7.42 -8.62
C LYS A 96 -40.82 6.06 -8.41
N MET A 97 -39.81 6.01 -7.56
CA MET A 97 -39.08 4.78 -7.28
C MET A 97 -39.94 3.80 -6.47
N PRO A 98 -39.77 2.49 -6.70
CA PRO A 98 -40.36 1.47 -5.83
C PRO A 98 -39.84 1.58 -4.39
N GLU A 99 -40.68 1.36 -3.40
CA GLU A 99 -40.31 1.46 -1.97
C GLU A 99 -39.51 0.23 -1.49
N ASP A 100 -39.65 -0.89 -2.18
CA ASP A 100 -39.04 -2.19 -1.87
C ASP A 100 -37.63 -2.36 -2.46
N VAL A 101 -36.97 -1.27 -2.87
CA VAL A 101 -35.56 -1.28 -3.32
C VAL A 101 -34.66 -1.66 -2.14
N GLN A 102 -33.76 -2.63 -2.34
CA GLN A 102 -32.82 -3.06 -1.30
C GLN A 102 -31.39 -2.54 -1.54
N ILE A 103 -31.00 -2.37 -2.82
CA ILE A 103 -29.69 -1.83 -3.21
C ILE A 103 -29.93 -0.66 -4.14
N PHE A 104 -29.46 0.52 -3.79
CA PHE A 104 -29.71 1.73 -4.55
C PHE A 104 -28.41 2.46 -4.90
N THR A 105 -28.17 2.63 -6.20
CA THR A 105 -27.06 3.41 -6.74
C THR A 105 -27.57 4.67 -7.41
N ILE A 106 -27.03 5.81 -7.01
CA ILE A 106 -27.31 7.13 -7.56
C ILE A 106 -26.04 7.65 -8.24
N LEU A 107 -26.13 7.94 -9.53
CA LEU A 107 -25.05 8.49 -10.33
C LEU A 107 -25.42 9.91 -10.78
N GLU A 108 -24.53 10.87 -10.54
CA GLU A 108 -24.67 12.22 -11.06
C GLU A 108 -24.40 12.25 -12.58
N SER A 109 -25.20 13.01 -13.33
CA SER A 109 -24.89 13.37 -14.72
C SER A 109 -24.24 14.75 -14.82
N GLY A 110 -23.09 14.84 -15.50
CA GLY A 110 -22.26 16.06 -15.64
C GLY A 110 -22.79 17.10 -16.62
N SER A 111 -24.10 17.12 -16.82
CA SER A 111 -24.80 17.98 -17.78
C SER A 111 -25.60 19.10 -17.12
N GLY A 112 -25.67 19.17 -15.79
CA GLY A 112 -26.51 20.12 -15.06
C GLY A 112 -25.72 21.15 -14.26
N ASP A 113 -26.08 22.44 -14.41
CA ASP A 113 -25.58 23.56 -13.59
C ASP A 113 -26.32 23.67 -12.23
N THR A 114 -26.92 22.58 -11.75
CA THR A 114 -27.80 22.59 -10.57
C THR A 114 -27.30 21.63 -9.49
N GLU A 115 -27.14 22.14 -8.26
CA GLU A 115 -26.91 21.34 -7.06
C GLU A 115 -28.11 20.43 -6.76
N MET A 116 -27.84 19.15 -6.49
CA MET A 116 -28.85 18.17 -6.12
C MET A 116 -28.82 17.96 -4.60
N ILE A 117 -29.77 18.55 -3.88
CA ILE A 117 -29.86 18.40 -2.42
C ILE A 117 -30.76 17.21 -2.10
N LEU A 118 -30.21 16.22 -1.40
CA LEU A 118 -30.95 15.12 -0.79
C LEU A 118 -31.27 15.46 0.66
N GLN A 119 -32.49 15.14 1.11
CA GLN A 119 -32.96 15.35 2.47
C GLN A 119 -33.64 14.11 3.05
N ALA A 120 -33.94 14.12 4.35
CA ALA A 120 -34.62 13.00 5.01
C ALA A 120 -35.95 12.63 4.33
N SER A 121 -36.71 13.62 3.85
CA SER A 121 -37.99 13.40 3.15
C SER A 121 -37.83 12.59 1.85
N ASP A 122 -36.68 12.68 1.20
CA ASP A 122 -36.42 11.93 -0.04
C ASP A 122 -36.10 10.46 0.25
N MET A 123 -35.54 10.15 1.43
CA MET A 123 -35.12 8.80 1.82
C MET A 123 -36.16 8.04 2.66
N GLN A 124 -37.18 8.73 3.19
CA GLN A 124 -38.18 8.17 4.10
C GLN A 124 -38.91 6.93 3.55
N ARG A 125 -39.02 6.79 2.22
CA ARG A 125 -39.73 5.69 1.56
C ARG A 125 -38.90 4.41 1.39
N PHE A 126 -37.58 4.48 1.56
CA PHE A 126 -36.67 3.34 1.37
C PHE A 126 -36.30 2.69 2.71
N ALA A 127 -37.30 2.36 3.53
CA ALA A 127 -37.09 1.84 4.88
C ALA A 127 -36.33 0.49 4.89
N ASP A 128 -36.44 -0.31 3.82
CA ASP A 128 -35.80 -1.64 3.69
C ASP A 128 -34.44 -1.59 2.95
N LEU A 129 -33.86 -0.40 2.77
CA LEU A 129 -32.63 -0.24 2.02
C LEU A 129 -31.43 -0.81 2.78
N LEU A 130 -30.74 -1.78 2.18
CA LEU A 130 -29.56 -2.44 2.73
C LEU A 130 -28.26 -1.76 2.29
N SER A 131 -28.24 -1.18 1.09
CA SER A 131 -27.06 -0.51 0.55
C SER A 131 -27.43 0.74 -0.25
N LEU A 132 -26.68 1.80 0.00
CA LEU A 132 -26.76 3.07 -0.73
C LEU A 132 -25.38 3.43 -1.27
N ASP A 133 -25.30 3.64 -2.59
CA ASP A 133 -24.09 4.05 -3.29
C ASP A 133 -24.38 5.35 -4.06
N ILE A 134 -23.72 6.44 -3.67
CA ILE A 134 -23.90 7.74 -4.31
C ILE A 134 -22.56 8.18 -4.91
N GLN A 135 -22.54 8.35 -6.22
CA GLN A 135 -21.34 8.73 -6.96
C GLN A 135 -21.60 10.04 -7.71
N GLY A 136 -20.95 11.10 -7.24
CA GLY A 136 -20.83 12.36 -7.96
C GLY A 136 -19.80 12.28 -9.08
N MET A 137 -19.74 13.33 -9.89
CA MET A 137 -18.74 13.47 -10.95
C MET A 137 -17.46 14.18 -10.49
N GLU A 138 -16.36 13.94 -11.20
CA GLU A 138 -15.06 14.56 -10.93
C GLU A 138 -15.10 16.05 -11.30
N SER A 139 -15.36 16.90 -10.32
CA SER A 139 -15.24 18.36 -10.45
C SER A 139 -13.76 18.77 -10.37
N ARG A 140 -12.96 18.40 -11.38
CA ARG A 140 -11.55 18.82 -11.52
C ARG A 140 -10.99 18.43 -12.89
N ASP A 141 -11.50 19.07 -13.94
CA ASP A 141 -10.79 19.12 -15.22
C ASP A 141 -9.83 20.34 -15.18
N PRO A 142 -8.50 20.17 -15.02
CA PRO A 142 -7.57 21.29 -14.89
C PRO A 142 -7.46 22.15 -16.15
N LEU A 143 -8.09 21.74 -17.25
CA LEU A 143 -8.18 22.50 -18.51
C LEU A 143 -9.37 23.48 -18.54
N ARG A 144 -10.28 23.47 -17.55
CA ARG A 144 -11.41 24.42 -17.44
C ARG A 144 -11.14 25.63 -16.52
N ILE A 145 -9.87 25.92 -16.19
CA ILE A 145 -9.48 27.07 -15.34
C ILE A 145 -9.43 28.38 -16.15
N THR A 146 -10.50 28.70 -16.90
CA THR A 146 -10.59 30.01 -17.59
C THR A 146 -11.88 30.78 -17.31
N SER A 147 -12.76 30.32 -16.43
CA SER A 147 -13.90 31.09 -15.96
C SER A 147 -14.02 31.07 -14.44
N ILE A 148 -14.15 32.26 -13.85
CA ILE A 148 -14.30 32.57 -12.42
C ILE A 148 -15.68 32.13 -11.86
N GLU A 149 -16.36 31.22 -12.55
CA GLU A 149 -17.63 30.65 -12.10
C GLU A 149 -17.34 29.27 -11.51
N GLU A 150 -17.32 29.19 -10.18
CA GLU A 150 -17.47 27.93 -9.45
C GLU A 150 -18.74 27.25 -9.97
N SER A 151 -18.60 26.23 -10.81
CA SER A 151 -19.75 25.47 -11.32
C SER A 151 -20.42 24.79 -10.13
N LYS A 152 -21.60 25.30 -9.74
CA LYS A 152 -22.49 24.75 -8.71
C LYS A 152 -23.17 23.47 -9.21
N SER A 153 -22.38 22.45 -9.51
CA SER A 153 -22.85 21.12 -9.92
C SER A 153 -22.30 20.10 -8.92
N GLY A 154 -23.18 19.31 -8.32
CA GLY A 154 -22.80 18.29 -7.35
C GLY A 154 -24.00 17.71 -6.61
N ILE A 155 -23.86 16.48 -6.12
CA ILE A 155 -24.79 15.90 -5.14
C ILE A 155 -24.43 16.42 -3.75
N ILE A 156 -25.42 16.96 -3.06
CA ILE A 156 -25.34 17.48 -1.72
C ILE A 156 -26.20 16.61 -0.79
N LEU A 157 -25.59 16.03 0.24
CA LEU A 157 -26.29 15.34 1.31
C LEU A 157 -26.54 16.29 2.48
N SER A 158 -27.79 16.39 2.92
CA SER A 158 -28.14 17.04 4.19
C SER A 158 -27.80 16.17 5.39
N ALA A 159 -27.54 16.79 6.53
CA ALA A 159 -27.19 16.07 7.76
C ALA A 159 -28.28 15.09 8.24
N ASP A 160 -29.54 15.34 7.89
CA ASP A 160 -30.69 14.51 8.21
C ASP A 160 -30.99 13.43 7.16
N THR A 161 -30.35 13.46 5.97
CA THR A 161 -30.68 12.58 4.83
C THR A 161 -30.75 11.10 5.20
N LEU A 162 -29.82 10.63 6.03
CA LEU A 162 -29.65 9.21 6.33
C LEU A 162 -30.45 8.74 7.55
N LEU A 163 -31.06 9.65 8.32
CA LEU A 163 -31.81 9.30 9.54
C LEU A 163 -32.90 8.23 9.31
N PRO A 164 -33.69 8.25 8.21
CA PRO A 164 -34.71 7.23 7.98
C PRO A 164 -34.15 5.81 7.73
N LEU A 165 -32.86 5.68 7.42
CA LEU A 165 -32.23 4.43 6.97
C LEU A 165 -31.45 3.71 8.10
N GLY A 166 -31.39 4.28 9.31
CA GLY A 166 -30.44 3.87 10.34
C GLY A 166 -30.55 2.44 10.86
N THR A 167 -31.74 1.83 10.77
CA THR A 167 -31.97 0.46 11.29
C THR A 167 -31.72 -0.64 10.27
N THR A 168 -31.57 -0.32 8.98
CA THR A 168 -31.52 -1.30 7.88
C THR A 168 -30.29 -1.15 7.00
N LEU A 169 -29.73 0.07 6.88
CA LEU A 169 -28.60 0.35 6.02
C LEU A 169 -27.32 -0.30 6.55
N LEU A 170 -26.83 -1.31 5.82
CA LEU A 170 -25.60 -2.05 6.15
C LEU A 170 -24.37 -1.46 5.45
N TYR A 171 -24.55 -0.91 4.26
CA TYR A 171 -23.45 -0.43 3.41
C TYR A 171 -23.74 0.96 2.85
N LEU A 172 -22.83 1.89 3.11
CA LEU A 172 -22.91 3.24 2.59
C LEU A 172 -21.61 3.61 1.87
N ASN A 173 -21.72 3.92 0.58
CA ASN A 173 -20.64 4.48 -0.22
C ASN A 173 -21.02 5.88 -0.70
N LEU A 174 -20.18 6.86 -0.37
CA LEU A 174 -20.28 8.22 -0.83
C LEU A 174 -18.97 8.55 -1.56
N GLU A 175 -19.07 8.86 -2.86
CA GLU A 175 -17.94 9.22 -3.70
C GLU A 175 -18.22 10.57 -4.35
N ARG A 176 -17.36 11.57 -4.10
CA ARG A 176 -17.52 12.92 -4.68
C ARG A 176 -18.86 13.57 -4.35
N VAL A 177 -19.31 13.41 -3.10
CA VAL A 177 -20.55 13.99 -2.58
C VAL A 177 -20.23 15.11 -1.60
N THR A 178 -20.91 16.24 -1.72
CA THR A 178 -20.78 17.33 -0.75
C THR A 178 -21.67 17.08 0.45
N LEU A 179 -21.13 17.22 1.66
CA LEU A 179 -21.88 17.00 2.89
C LEU A 179 -22.17 18.35 3.56
N THR A 180 -23.43 18.80 3.51
CA THR A 180 -23.82 20.07 4.11
C THR A 180 -23.72 19.98 5.63
N ARG A 181 -22.97 20.92 6.22
CA ARG A 181 -22.54 21.06 7.64
C ARG A 181 -21.16 20.50 8.01
N LEU A 182 -20.36 20.01 7.07
CA LEU A 182 -18.94 19.70 7.35
C LEU A 182 -17.98 20.87 7.13
N SER A 183 -18.45 21.92 6.46
CA SER A 183 -17.78 23.22 6.43
C SER A 183 -18.20 24.00 7.66
N ILE A 184 -17.40 23.93 8.73
CA ILE A 184 -17.45 24.91 9.81
C ILE A 184 -16.95 26.25 9.24
N THR A 185 -17.78 26.92 8.45
CA THR A 185 -17.51 28.25 7.93
C THR A 185 -18.60 29.20 8.39
N ASP A 186 -18.73 29.36 9.70
CA ASP A 186 -19.09 30.67 10.23
C ASP A 186 -17.79 31.33 10.69
N LYS A 187 -17.31 32.27 9.87
CA LYS A 187 -16.08 33.09 10.05
C LYS A 187 -16.12 34.01 11.27
N SER A 188 -16.97 33.74 12.27
CA SER A 188 -17.25 34.64 13.38
C SER A 188 -16.89 34.07 14.76
N LYS A 189 -16.22 32.92 14.87
CA LYS A 189 -15.93 32.30 16.18
C LYS A 189 -14.55 31.67 16.28
N ALA A 190 -14.08 31.48 17.51
CA ALA A 190 -12.69 31.35 17.91
C ALA A 190 -11.82 30.37 17.10
N ASN A 191 -10.60 30.77 16.76
CA ASN A 191 -9.63 29.95 16.04
C ASN A 191 -8.52 29.43 16.96
N LEU A 192 -8.15 28.16 16.81
CA LEU A 192 -6.96 27.59 17.44
C LEU A 192 -5.71 28.04 16.68
N VAL A 193 -4.76 28.68 17.36
CA VAL A 193 -3.47 29.10 16.81
C VAL A 193 -2.33 28.48 17.61
N ILE A 194 -1.34 27.97 16.88
CA ILE A 194 -0.16 27.31 17.43
C ILE A 194 1.00 28.32 17.41
N LYS A 195 1.50 28.74 18.57
CA LYS A 195 2.72 29.57 18.67
C LYS A 195 3.88 28.76 19.26
N PRO A 196 5.12 28.92 18.76
CA PRO A 196 6.30 28.37 19.42
C PRO A 196 6.46 29.00 20.81
N ARG A 197 6.76 28.18 21.81
CA ARG A 197 7.00 28.64 23.18
C ARG A 197 8.37 29.32 23.25
N ASN A 198 8.43 30.63 23.01
CA ASN A 198 9.63 31.40 23.33
C ASN A 198 9.73 31.57 24.85
N LEU A 199 10.94 31.38 25.39
CA LEU A 199 11.26 31.62 26.80
C LEU A 199 10.85 33.05 27.18
N PRO A 200 10.23 33.28 28.36
CA PRO A 200 10.05 34.64 28.84
C PRO A 200 11.41 35.23 29.21
N GLU A 201 11.74 36.38 28.63
CA GLU A 201 12.56 37.38 29.30
C GLU A 201 11.77 37.86 30.52
N ASP A 202 11.98 37.25 31.69
CA ASP A 202 11.89 37.96 32.96
C ASP A 202 12.46 37.08 34.09
N ASN A 203 13.31 37.72 34.89
CA ASN A 203 14.07 37.14 35.98
C ASN A 203 13.14 36.63 37.09
N GLU A 204 13.11 35.32 37.32
CA GLU A 204 13.10 34.75 38.67
C GLU A 204 13.42 33.26 38.63
N ALA A 205 14.44 32.88 39.38
CA ALA A 205 14.99 31.54 39.43
C ALA A 205 14.01 30.56 40.08
N ASN A 206 13.71 29.46 39.39
CA ASN A 206 13.60 28.15 40.03
C ASN A 206 13.86 27.02 39.01
N ILE A 207 14.81 26.18 39.40
CA ILE A 207 15.36 25.04 38.67
C ILE A 207 14.36 23.89 38.73
N TYR A 208 13.91 23.39 37.58
CA TYR A 208 13.79 21.96 37.24
C TYR A 208 13.50 21.79 35.74
N ASN A 209 14.46 21.17 35.05
CA ASN A 209 14.40 20.24 33.91
C ASN A 209 13.52 20.49 32.67
N GLU A 210 14.20 20.20 31.55
CA GLU A 210 13.77 19.86 30.18
C GLU A 210 13.58 20.98 29.15
N ASN A 211 14.37 20.83 28.08
CA ASN A 211 14.21 21.45 26.77
C ASN A 211 12.84 21.09 26.18
N GLN A 212 11.78 21.75 26.63
CA GLN A 212 10.50 21.74 25.95
C GLN A 212 10.51 22.80 24.84
N SER A 213 11.05 22.44 23.67
CA SER A 213 10.65 23.10 22.42
C SER A 213 9.20 22.67 22.11
N GLY A 214 8.27 23.20 22.89
CA GLY A 214 6.84 22.93 22.77
C GLY A 214 6.15 24.05 22.01
N HIS A 215 5.07 23.70 21.32
CA HIS A 215 4.14 24.68 20.83
C HIS A 215 3.08 24.94 21.90
N ARG A 216 2.74 26.22 22.15
CA ARG A 216 1.60 26.57 23.01
C ARG A 216 0.37 26.75 22.13
N LEU A 217 -0.69 26.04 22.47
CA LEU A 217 -2.02 26.26 21.92
C LEU A 217 -2.59 27.56 22.49
N ILE A 218 -3.00 28.45 21.61
CA ILE A 218 -3.63 29.72 21.94
C ILE A 218 -4.97 29.74 21.21
N PHE A 219 -6.06 29.76 21.96
CA PHE A 219 -7.40 29.93 21.42
C PHE A 219 -7.60 31.43 21.22
N LEU A 220 -7.88 31.88 20.00
CA LEU A 220 -8.04 33.29 19.68
C LEU A 220 -9.49 33.61 19.37
N SER A 221 -10.04 34.67 19.94
CA SER A 221 -11.34 35.21 19.53
C SER A 221 -11.28 35.75 18.09
N GLN A 222 -12.35 35.57 17.32
CA GLN A 222 -12.50 36.11 15.97
C GLN A 222 -13.42 37.34 16.03
N GLN A 223 -12.90 38.48 16.49
CA GLN A 223 -13.60 39.75 16.30
C GLN A 223 -13.40 40.25 14.87
N SER A 224 -14.46 40.81 14.28
CA SER A 224 -14.53 41.31 12.90
C SER A 224 -13.71 42.60 12.69
N GLY A 225 -12.39 42.54 12.91
CA GLY A 225 -11.43 43.61 12.62
C GLY A 225 -10.33 43.09 11.69
N ASN A 226 -10.02 43.84 10.63
CA ASN A 226 -9.05 43.46 9.59
C ASN A 226 -7.57 43.41 10.04
N ASN A 227 -7.30 43.52 11.34
CA ASN A 227 -5.95 43.53 11.91
C ASN A 227 -5.74 42.31 12.82
N ASN A 228 -4.62 41.61 12.65
CA ASN A 228 -4.29 40.40 13.41
C ASN A 228 -3.94 40.65 14.89
N ASP A 229 -3.84 41.91 15.32
CA ASP A 229 -3.38 42.30 16.65
C ASP A 229 -4.51 42.43 17.68
N ASP A 230 -5.78 42.38 17.26
CA ASP A 230 -6.96 42.55 18.13
C ASP A 230 -7.61 41.22 18.56
N LYS A 231 -6.92 40.08 18.35
CA LYS A 231 -7.44 38.75 18.68
C LYS A 231 -7.13 38.39 20.15
N GLU A 232 -8.15 38.25 20.98
CA GLU A 232 -8.02 37.96 22.40
C GLU A 232 -7.78 36.46 22.67
N ILE A 233 -6.91 36.13 23.62
CA ILE A 233 -6.66 34.74 24.03
C ILE A 233 -7.81 34.25 24.92
N LEU A 234 -8.57 33.26 24.46
CA LEU A 234 -9.69 32.67 25.19
C LEU A 234 -9.22 31.59 26.18
N PRO A 235 -9.71 31.61 27.44
CA PRO A 235 -9.61 30.47 28.35
C PRO A 235 -10.27 29.21 27.77
N TYR A 236 -9.69 28.05 28.04
CA TYR A 236 -10.16 26.76 27.51
C TYR A 236 -11.63 26.49 27.82
N ASP A 237 -12.11 26.85 29.02
CA ASP A 237 -13.50 26.62 29.41
C ASP A 237 -14.50 27.48 28.61
N ILE A 238 -14.08 28.69 28.21
CA ILE A 238 -14.89 29.58 27.37
C ILE A 238 -14.90 29.07 25.93
N TYR A 239 -13.74 28.67 25.40
CA TYR A 239 -13.67 27.98 24.10
C TYR A 239 -14.53 26.72 24.10
N LYS A 240 -14.44 25.91 25.15
CA LYS A 240 -15.24 24.69 25.31
C LYS A 240 -16.73 25.01 25.38
N GLN A 241 -17.15 26.08 26.05
CA GLN A 241 -18.56 26.51 26.06
C GLN A 241 -19.02 27.05 24.69
N GLU A 242 -18.19 27.80 23.96
CA GLU A 242 -18.49 28.23 22.59
C GLU A 242 -18.59 27.04 21.63
N MET A 243 -17.77 26.00 21.84
CA MET A 243 -17.81 24.74 21.12
C MET A 243 -18.97 23.84 21.58
N GLU A 244 -19.37 23.84 22.85
CA GLU A 244 -20.54 23.11 23.34
C GLU A 244 -21.86 23.73 22.83
N GLY A 245 -21.84 25.00 22.38
CA GLY A 245 -22.89 25.60 21.57
C GLY A 245 -23.05 25.00 20.16
N TYR A 246 -22.15 24.11 19.71
CA TYR A 246 -22.30 23.33 18.46
C TYR A 246 -23.26 22.12 18.58
N ARG A 247 -23.87 21.90 19.75
CA ARG A 247 -24.69 20.72 20.11
C ARG A 247 -25.96 20.44 19.27
N GLU A 248 -26.21 21.16 18.16
CA GLU A 248 -27.38 20.93 17.28
C GLU A 248 -27.05 20.56 15.82
N SER A 249 -25.87 19.98 15.54
CA SER A 249 -25.68 19.25 14.28
C SER A 249 -25.70 17.74 14.56
N ALA A 250 -26.83 17.10 14.26
CA ALA A 250 -26.88 15.64 14.11
C ALA A 250 -25.71 15.23 13.20
N GLY A 251 -24.83 14.36 13.70
CA GLY A 251 -23.75 13.81 12.89
C GLY A 251 -24.37 13.07 11.70
N VAL A 252 -23.86 13.30 10.49
CA VAL A 252 -24.44 12.77 9.25
C VAL A 252 -24.65 11.25 9.30
N PHE A 253 -23.78 10.53 10.02
CA PHE A 253 -23.85 9.06 10.20
C PHE A 253 -24.27 8.64 11.62
N ALA A 254 -24.63 9.58 12.49
CA ALA A 254 -24.96 9.27 13.87
C ALA A 254 -26.19 8.35 13.96
N GLY A 255 -26.10 7.30 14.77
CA GLY A 255 -27.20 6.38 15.04
C GLY A 255 -27.54 5.41 13.90
N LEU A 256 -26.72 5.32 12.83
CA LEU A 256 -26.84 4.26 11.82
C LEU A 256 -26.34 2.91 12.39
N SER A 257 -27.06 2.39 13.39
CA SER A 257 -26.60 1.27 14.22
C SER A 257 -26.45 -0.05 13.45
N ALA A 258 -27.15 -0.23 12.33
CA ALA A 258 -26.98 -1.39 11.46
C ALA A 258 -25.74 -1.30 10.55
N LEU A 259 -25.15 -0.12 10.39
CA LEU A 259 -24.11 0.13 9.41
C LEU A 259 -22.85 -0.70 9.70
N SER A 260 -22.44 -1.49 8.71
CA SER A 260 -21.27 -2.36 8.80
C SER A 260 -20.08 -1.80 8.02
N HIS A 261 -20.33 -1.17 6.87
CA HIS A 261 -19.28 -0.59 6.03
C HIS A 261 -19.65 0.83 5.61
N LEU A 262 -18.74 1.76 5.86
CA LEU A 262 -18.86 3.16 5.47
C LEU A 262 -17.63 3.58 4.66
N ARG A 263 -17.87 4.10 3.46
CA ARG A 263 -16.85 4.78 2.65
C ARG A 263 -17.31 6.18 2.29
N VAL A 264 -16.43 7.13 2.57
CA VAL A 264 -16.57 8.54 2.20
C VAL A 264 -15.30 8.93 1.45
N TYR A 265 -15.33 8.83 0.13
CA TYR A 265 -14.18 8.97 -0.75
C TYR A 265 -14.27 10.27 -1.54
N ASP A 266 -13.22 11.08 -1.54
CA ASP A 266 -13.13 12.30 -2.37
C ASP A 266 -14.32 13.26 -2.18
N CYS A 267 -14.81 13.37 -0.94
CA CYS A 267 -15.94 14.23 -0.56
C CYS A 267 -15.49 15.59 -0.01
N ALA A 268 -14.21 15.94 -0.18
CA ALA A 268 -13.58 17.17 0.33
C ALA A 268 -13.82 17.38 1.85
N LEU A 269 -13.85 16.31 2.65
CA LEU A 269 -13.96 16.41 4.11
C LEU A 269 -12.72 17.11 4.69
N LYS A 270 -12.92 18.21 5.41
CA LYS A 270 -11.83 18.95 6.08
C LYS A 270 -11.70 18.62 7.56
N ASP A 271 -12.84 18.34 8.19
CA ASP A 271 -12.95 18.08 9.62
C ASP A 271 -13.87 16.88 9.87
N VAL A 272 -13.60 16.16 10.95
CA VAL A 272 -14.45 15.08 11.49
C VAL A 272 -14.65 15.32 12.98
N SER A 273 -15.63 14.65 13.59
CA SER A 273 -15.86 14.72 15.04
C SER A 273 -16.44 13.41 15.53
N TRP A 274 -16.34 13.15 16.85
CA TRP A 274 -16.88 11.93 17.42
C TRP A 274 -18.40 11.79 17.28
N HIS A 275 -19.14 12.91 17.24
CA HIS A 275 -20.59 12.91 17.01
C HIS A 275 -20.97 12.30 15.65
N MET A 276 -20.08 12.41 14.64
CA MET A 276 -20.33 11.85 13.32
C MET A 276 -20.44 10.33 13.35
N PHE A 277 -19.71 9.68 14.25
CA PHE A 277 -19.59 8.22 14.34
C PHE A 277 -20.29 7.65 15.58
N ASP A 278 -21.10 8.46 16.27
CA ASP A 278 -21.80 8.04 17.47
C ASP A 278 -22.89 7.00 17.15
N GLY A 279 -23.00 5.96 17.98
CA GLY A 279 -23.96 4.88 17.80
C GLY A 279 -23.69 3.91 16.63
N LEU A 280 -22.52 3.97 15.99
CA LEU A 280 -22.11 3.07 14.91
C LEU A 280 -21.55 1.74 15.44
N GLU A 281 -22.35 1.04 16.25
CA GLU A 281 -21.91 -0.13 17.03
C GLU A 281 -21.50 -1.33 16.15
N ASN A 282 -22.10 -1.50 14.98
CA ASN A 282 -21.80 -2.63 14.08
C ASN A 282 -20.77 -2.30 12.99
N LEU A 283 -20.22 -1.08 12.99
CA LEU A 283 -19.30 -0.65 11.95
C LEU A 283 -17.99 -1.44 12.05
N GLN A 284 -17.62 -2.11 10.96
CA GLN A 284 -16.40 -2.92 10.85
C GLN A 284 -15.38 -2.29 9.90
N TYR A 285 -15.84 -1.55 8.89
CA TYR A 285 -14.99 -0.90 7.90
C TYR A 285 -15.34 0.58 7.78
N LEU A 286 -14.33 1.44 7.94
CA LEU A 286 -14.42 2.87 7.73
C LEU A 286 -13.29 3.34 6.81
N SER A 287 -13.67 3.97 5.69
CA SER A 287 -12.73 4.61 4.77
C SER A 287 -13.09 6.08 4.58
N LEU A 288 -12.16 6.97 4.93
CA LEU A 288 -12.24 8.40 4.69
C LEU A 288 -11.14 8.83 3.70
N GLN A 289 -10.81 7.96 2.74
CA GLN A 289 -9.71 8.17 1.82
C GLN A 289 -9.93 9.36 0.88
N ARG A 290 -8.82 9.99 0.46
CA ARG A 290 -8.83 11.11 -0.50
C ARG A 290 -9.72 12.27 -0.07
N ASN A 291 -9.70 12.62 1.22
CA ASN A 291 -10.31 13.86 1.66
C ASN A 291 -9.21 14.87 2.03
N ASP A 292 -9.58 15.99 2.64
CA ASP A 292 -8.70 17.10 2.98
C ASP A 292 -8.45 17.17 4.50
N LEU A 293 -8.48 16.03 5.21
CA LEU A 293 -8.35 15.97 6.66
C LEU A 293 -6.93 16.32 7.10
N LYS A 294 -6.78 17.29 8.00
CA LYS A 294 -5.48 17.72 8.55
C LYS A 294 -5.17 17.17 9.93
N PHE A 295 -6.22 16.90 10.71
CA PHE A 295 -6.14 16.40 12.08
C PHE A 295 -7.30 15.45 12.34
N ILE A 296 -7.09 14.51 13.27
CA ILE A 296 -8.15 13.69 13.85
C ILE A 296 -8.36 14.19 15.28
N PRO A 297 -9.58 14.60 15.68
CA PRO A 297 -9.84 15.01 17.06
C PRO A 297 -9.68 13.85 18.04
N GLU A 298 -9.43 14.20 19.30
CA GLU A 298 -9.34 13.23 20.38
C GLU A 298 -10.61 12.39 20.48
N PHE A 299 -10.45 11.06 20.62
CA PHE A 299 -11.56 10.10 20.77
C PHE A 299 -12.56 10.09 19.61
N CYS A 300 -12.17 10.53 18.41
CA CYS A 300 -13.05 10.63 17.24
C CYS A 300 -13.81 9.34 16.93
N PHE A 301 -13.18 8.17 17.15
CA PHE A 301 -13.76 6.87 16.81
C PHE A 301 -14.32 6.09 18.01
N TYR A 302 -14.61 6.76 19.12
CA TYR A 302 -15.13 6.09 20.32
C TYR A 302 -16.51 5.44 20.11
N GLY A 303 -17.33 6.01 19.22
CA GLY A 303 -18.65 5.47 18.85
C GLY A 303 -18.62 4.23 17.94
N THR A 304 -17.44 3.77 17.52
CA THR A 304 -17.25 2.60 16.63
C THR A 304 -16.43 1.50 17.32
N PRO A 305 -16.95 0.85 18.38
CA PRO A 305 -16.17 -0.09 19.20
C PRO A 305 -15.74 -1.38 18.48
N ASN A 306 -16.47 -1.77 17.43
CA ASN A 306 -16.22 -3.01 16.66
C ASN A 306 -15.47 -2.76 15.34
N LEU A 307 -14.88 -1.58 15.16
CA LEU A 307 -14.17 -1.22 13.94
C LEU A 307 -12.92 -2.10 13.76
N LYS A 308 -12.85 -2.80 12.63
CA LYS A 308 -11.73 -3.69 12.26
C LYS A 308 -10.79 -3.07 11.26
N GLN A 309 -11.28 -2.20 10.38
CA GLN A 309 -10.48 -1.58 9.34
C GLN A 309 -10.74 -0.08 9.29
N LEU A 310 -9.67 0.70 9.38
CA LEU A 310 -9.70 2.14 9.25
C LEU A 310 -8.70 2.58 8.18
N SER A 311 -9.19 3.26 7.15
CA SER A 311 -8.33 3.93 6.18
C SER A 311 -8.57 5.44 6.18
N LEU A 312 -7.49 6.16 6.46
CA LEU A 312 -7.37 7.62 6.39
C LEU A 312 -6.38 8.02 5.29
N ALA A 313 -6.17 7.14 4.30
CA ALA A 313 -5.14 7.35 3.28
C ALA A 313 -5.45 8.50 2.33
N ASN A 314 -4.40 9.10 1.77
CA ASN A 314 -4.48 10.23 0.84
C ASN A 314 -5.24 11.43 1.44
N ASN A 315 -5.01 11.74 2.71
CA ASN A 315 -5.47 12.98 3.35
C ASN A 315 -4.27 13.93 3.54
N GLU A 316 -4.46 15.01 4.31
CA GLU A 316 -3.43 15.99 4.62
C GLU A 316 -2.96 15.90 6.09
N LEU A 317 -3.05 14.73 6.72
CA LEU A 317 -2.78 14.58 8.15
C LEU A 317 -1.33 14.96 8.48
N LEU A 318 -1.16 15.88 9.44
CA LEU A 318 0.16 16.42 9.80
C LEU A 318 0.79 15.70 11.00
N THR A 319 -0.04 15.31 11.97
CA THR A 319 0.38 14.69 13.23
C THR A 319 -0.67 13.70 13.72
N LEU A 320 -0.24 12.72 14.52
CA LEU A 320 -1.10 11.84 15.28
C LEU A 320 -0.64 11.73 16.73
N LYS A 321 -1.60 11.66 17.63
CA LYS A 321 -1.43 11.36 19.05
C LYS A 321 -2.22 10.11 19.41
N SER A 322 -1.80 9.43 20.46
CA SER A 322 -2.45 8.22 20.96
C SER A 322 -3.94 8.39 21.26
N VAL A 323 -4.37 9.58 21.70
CA VAL A 323 -5.78 9.90 21.99
C VAL A 323 -6.65 10.05 20.74
N ASP A 324 -6.07 10.36 19.58
CA ASP A 324 -6.80 10.60 18.34
C ASP A 324 -7.43 9.30 17.80
N LEU A 325 -6.75 8.16 18.02
CA LEU A 325 -7.19 6.82 17.60
C LEU A 325 -7.60 5.93 18.78
N ALA A 326 -7.80 6.51 19.96
CA ALA A 326 -8.16 5.75 21.17
C ALA A 326 -9.54 5.08 21.04
N GLY A 327 -9.69 3.90 21.66
CA GLY A 327 -10.94 3.12 21.65
C GLY A 327 -11.02 2.06 20.55
N LEU A 328 -10.11 2.09 19.58
CA LEU A 328 -10.04 1.14 18.45
C LEU A 328 -9.43 -0.22 18.83
N LEU A 329 -10.04 -0.91 19.81
CA LEU A 329 -9.51 -2.16 20.38
C LEU A 329 -9.61 -3.35 19.43
N MET A 330 -10.59 -3.34 18.52
CA MET A 330 -10.82 -4.40 17.54
C MET A 330 -10.13 -4.16 16.19
N LEU A 331 -9.34 -3.08 16.07
CA LEU A 331 -8.75 -2.69 14.81
C LEU A 331 -7.67 -3.69 14.37
N GLU A 332 -7.89 -4.28 13.21
CA GLU A 332 -7.03 -5.28 12.56
C GLU A 332 -6.17 -4.64 11.46
N LYS A 333 -6.69 -3.64 10.73
CA LYS A 333 -5.97 -2.95 9.64
C LYS A 333 -6.06 -1.43 9.78
N LEU A 334 -4.90 -0.77 9.72
CA LEU A 334 -4.77 0.69 9.73
C LEU A 334 -4.02 1.15 8.49
N ASP A 335 -4.61 2.08 7.75
CA ASP A 335 -3.99 2.68 6.57
C ASP A 335 -3.95 4.20 6.69
N LEU A 336 -2.74 4.72 6.82
CA LEU A 336 -2.41 6.14 6.93
C LEU A 336 -1.51 6.58 5.77
N SER A 337 -1.47 5.80 4.68
CA SER A 337 -0.61 6.08 3.55
C SER A 337 -1.00 7.37 2.82
N GLY A 338 -0.04 8.04 2.18
CA GLY A 338 -0.32 9.24 1.38
C GLY A 338 -0.77 10.46 2.21
N ASN A 339 -0.30 10.57 3.44
CA ASN A 339 -0.55 11.73 4.30
C ASN A 339 0.70 12.63 4.39
N ASN A 340 0.66 13.66 5.23
CA ASN A 340 1.76 14.59 5.43
C ASN A 340 2.40 14.44 6.84
N LEU A 341 2.43 13.22 7.37
CA LEU A 341 3.00 12.91 8.68
C LEU A 341 4.53 13.03 8.65
N THR A 342 5.08 13.93 9.46
CA THR A 342 6.53 14.23 9.49
C THR A 342 7.29 13.43 10.54
N PHE A 343 6.61 12.90 11.56
CA PHE A 343 7.22 12.07 12.60
C PHE A 343 6.23 11.04 13.15
N LEU A 344 6.78 9.94 13.67
CA LEU A 344 6.05 8.95 14.46
C LEU A 344 6.89 8.59 15.69
N SER A 345 6.23 8.44 16.83
CA SER A 345 6.84 7.97 18.07
C SER A 345 5.92 6.97 18.78
N GLU A 346 6.39 6.42 19.88
CA GLU A 346 5.61 5.58 20.79
C GLU A 346 4.34 6.27 21.34
N LEU A 347 4.26 7.60 21.25
CA LEU A 347 3.10 8.41 21.67
C LEU A 347 2.12 8.70 20.52
N SER A 348 2.46 8.36 19.28
CA SER A 348 1.60 8.61 18.11
C SER A 348 0.41 7.65 18.06
N PHE A 349 0.52 6.48 18.69
CA PHE A 349 -0.48 5.42 18.61
C PHE A 349 -0.90 4.93 20.00
N PRO A 350 -2.19 4.61 20.21
CA PRO A 350 -2.60 3.84 21.37
C PRO A 350 -2.18 2.35 21.21
N PRO A 351 -2.26 1.55 22.28
CA PRO A 351 -2.15 0.10 22.15
C PRO A 351 -3.25 -0.45 21.24
N PHE A 352 -2.85 -1.18 20.20
CA PHE A 352 -3.77 -1.89 19.33
C PHE A 352 -3.66 -3.41 19.54
N PRO A 353 -4.55 -4.03 20.35
CA PRO A 353 -4.41 -5.43 20.74
C PRO A 353 -4.75 -6.43 19.62
N ALA A 354 -5.46 -5.99 18.58
CA ALA A 354 -5.86 -6.82 17.42
C ALA A 354 -5.14 -6.44 16.11
N LEU A 355 -4.28 -5.42 16.10
CA LEU A 355 -3.71 -4.90 14.85
C LEU A 355 -2.77 -5.91 14.20
N THR A 356 -3.04 -6.22 12.93
CA THR A 356 -2.28 -7.14 12.10
C THR A 356 -1.55 -6.42 10.97
N SER A 357 -2.15 -5.38 10.39
CA SER A 357 -1.58 -4.68 9.24
C SER A 357 -1.57 -3.17 9.43
N ALA A 358 -0.43 -2.55 9.17
CA ALA A 358 -0.28 -1.10 9.17
C ALA A 358 0.46 -0.62 7.91
N ASP A 359 -0.10 0.40 7.26
CA ASP A 359 0.51 1.06 6.11
C ASP A 359 0.71 2.55 6.39
N PHE A 360 1.98 2.98 6.40
CA PHE A 360 2.36 4.38 6.56
C PHE A 360 3.13 4.91 5.35
N ARG A 361 3.02 4.25 4.19
CA ARG A 361 3.75 4.66 2.98
C ARG A 361 3.39 6.08 2.52
N GLU A 362 4.22 6.67 1.68
CA GLU A 362 3.98 7.99 1.08
C GLU A 362 3.67 9.08 2.12
N ASN A 363 4.39 9.06 3.24
CA ASN A 363 4.44 10.14 4.22
C ASN A 363 5.87 10.72 4.28
N PRO A 364 6.03 12.02 4.58
CA PRO A 364 7.32 12.70 4.58
C PRO A 364 8.13 12.53 5.88
N PHE A 365 7.99 11.42 6.62
CA PHE A 365 8.79 11.23 7.82
C PHE A 365 10.26 10.93 7.47
N GLU A 366 11.19 11.73 8.03
CA GLU A 366 12.61 11.65 7.70
C GLU A 366 13.33 10.48 8.39
N SER A 367 12.86 10.11 9.59
CA SER A 367 13.49 9.09 10.42
C SER A 367 12.49 8.26 11.22
N ILE A 368 12.77 6.97 11.38
CA ILE A 368 12.14 6.12 12.40
C ILE A 368 13.08 6.02 13.59
N PHE A 369 12.58 6.40 14.76
CA PHE A 369 13.31 6.38 16.03
C PHE A 369 13.26 4.98 16.68
N PRO A 370 14.16 4.71 17.65
CA PRO A 370 14.12 3.46 18.41
C PRO A 370 12.75 3.26 19.07
N SER A 371 12.23 2.03 19.07
CA SER A 371 10.96 1.67 19.72
C SER A 371 9.70 2.41 19.22
N THR A 372 9.73 3.17 18.11
CA THR A 372 8.55 3.88 17.56
C THR A 372 7.32 2.97 17.43
N PHE A 373 7.52 1.70 17.05
CA PHE A 373 6.44 0.73 16.83
C PHE A 373 6.25 -0.29 17.96
N GLU A 374 6.91 -0.10 19.11
CA GLU A 374 6.86 -1.06 20.23
C GLU A 374 5.43 -1.27 20.76
N ILE A 375 4.60 -0.22 20.71
CA ILE A 375 3.22 -0.23 21.19
C ILE A 375 2.27 -1.09 20.32
N MET A 376 2.60 -1.30 19.05
CA MET A 376 1.82 -2.08 18.07
C MET A 376 2.42 -3.49 17.85
N ASN A 377 2.85 -4.15 18.93
CA ASN A 377 3.57 -5.42 18.93
C ASN A 377 2.81 -6.65 18.38
N ARG A 378 1.52 -6.51 18.07
CA ARG A 378 0.70 -7.56 17.43
C ARG A 378 0.79 -7.54 15.90
N THR A 379 1.30 -6.46 15.32
CA THR A 379 1.39 -6.25 13.87
C THR A 379 2.22 -7.34 13.21
N THR A 380 1.67 -7.92 12.14
CA THR A 380 2.31 -8.94 11.29
C THR A 380 2.79 -8.34 9.96
N HIS A 381 2.14 -7.28 9.46
CA HIS A 381 2.46 -6.61 8.20
C HIS A 381 2.68 -5.11 8.41
N LEU A 382 3.86 -4.63 8.01
CA LEU A 382 4.22 -3.22 8.13
C LEU A 382 4.81 -2.69 6.81
N LYS A 383 4.25 -1.59 6.30
CA LYS A 383 4.73 -0.91 5.10
C LYS A 383 5.12 0.54 5.41
N LEU A 384 6.32 0.94 4.99
CA LEU A 384 6.93 2.23 5.29
C LEU A 384 7.62 2.86 4.07
N GLY A 385 7.85 4.17 4.14
CA GLY A 385 8.57 4.93 3.12
C GLY A 385 7.74 5.23 1.88
N GLY A 386 8.30 5.93 0.91
CA GLY A 386 7.57 6.37 -0.28
C GLY A 386 8.48 7.07 -1.27
N ASN A 387 7.92 7.63 -2.34
CA ASN A 387 8.74 8.26 -3.38
C ASN A 387 9.20 9.68 -3.02
N GLY A 388 8.50 10.35 -2.10
CA GLY A 388 8.72 11.77 -1.78
C GLY A 388 9.90 12.06 -0.85
N ALA A 389 9.99 11.35 0.27
CA ALA A 389 11.02 11.57 1.29
C ALA A 389 11.93 10.35 1.45
N LYS A 390 13.22 10.61 1.67
CA LYS A 390 14.20 9.58 2.01
C LYS A 390 14.07 9.20 3.48
N LEU A 391 13.94 7.90 3.74
CA LEU A 391 13.73 7.40 5.10
C LEU A 391 15.03 6.93 5.74
N LYS A 392 15.42 7.53 6.87
CA LYS A 392 16.49 7.01 7.73
C LYS A 392 15.91 6.09 8.80
N LEU A 393 16.65 5.04 9.17
CA LEU A 393 16.28 4.16 10.27
C LEU A 393 17.35 4.28 11.35
N GLU A 394 16.94 4.68 12.55
CA GLU A 394 17.80 4.66 13.72
C GLU A 394 18.00 3.22 14.23
N LYS A 395 19.00 3.04 15.10
CA LYS A 395 19.26 1.74 15.72
C LYS A 395 18.04 1.27 16.51
N ASN A 396 17.66 0.01 16.38
CA ASN A 396 16.50 -0.56 17.08
C ASN A 396 15.15 0.08 16.71
N ALA A 397 15.02 0.65 15.50
CA ALA A 397 13.77 1.25 15.00
C ALA A 397 12.54 0.31 15.08
N PHE A 398 12.77 -1.01 15.01
CA PHE A 398 11.71 -2.03 15.03
C PHE A 398 11.71 -2.89 16.30
N LEU A 399 12.30 -2.40 17.38
CA LEU A 399 12.30 -3.13 18.65
C LEU A 399 10.86 -3.36 19.13
N GLY A 400 10.58 -4.60 19.57
CA GLY A 400 9.26 -4.97 20.10
C GLY A 400 8.30 -5.60 19.10
N LEU A 401 8.58 -5.54 17.79
CA LEU A 401 7.76 -6.13 16.72
C LEU A 401 7.96 -7.66 16.58
N LYS A 402 7.69 -8.39 17.67
CA LYS A 402 7.99 -9.83 17.79
C LYS A 402 7.21 -10.73 16.82
N ASN A 403 6.02 -10.30 16.42
CA ASN A 403 5.13 -11.06 15.54
C ASN A 403 5.19 -10.58 14.08
N LEU A 404 6.07 -9.64 13.74
CA LEU A 404 6.13 -9.12 12.39
C LEU A 404 6.62 -10.20 11.43
N GLU A 405 5.86 -10.44 10.37
CA GLU A 405 6.11 -11.45 9.33
C GLU A 405 6.53 -10.80 8.02
N VAL A 406 5.94 -9.65 7.67
CA VAL A 406 6.21 -8.93 6.41
C VAL A 406 6.58 -7.48 6.69
N LEU A 407 7.77 -7.08 6.23
CA LEU A 407 8.28 -5.71 6.32
C LEU A 407 8.69 -5.21 4.95
N HIS A 408 7.99 -4.20 4.45
CA HIS A 408 8.34 -3.51 3.22
C HIS A 408 8.71 -2.06 3.52
N ILE A 409 9.90 -1.65 3.09
CA ILE A 409 10.37 -0.27 3.28
C ILE A 409 10.92 0.25 1.96
N TYR A 410 10.43 1.42 1.55
CA TYR A 410 10.77 2.05 0.28
C TYR A 410 11.58 3.33 0.50
N ASN A 411 12.47 3.64 -0.45
CA ASN A 411 13.28 4.86 -0.48
C ASN A 411 14.10 5.13 0.81
N ILE A 412 14.73 4.08 1.33
CA ILE A 412 15.58 4.16 2.51
C ILE A 412 16.91 4.84 2.18
N GLU A 413 17.47 5.62 3.11
CA GLU A 413 18.83 6.15 3.05
C GLU A 413 19.68 5.58 4.19
N ILE A 414 20.26 4.40 3.98
CA ILE A 414 21.11 3.71 4.95
C ILE A 414 22.36 3.20 4.23
N PRO A 415 23.47 3.96 4.24
CA PRO A 415 24.66 3.58 3.49
C PRO A 415 25.23 2.21 3.85
N VAL A 416 25.15 1.81 5.13
CA VAL A 416 25.66 0.55 5.65
C VAL A 416 24.55 -0.18 6.38
N LEU A 417 24.22 -1.39 5.93
CA LEU A 417 23.23 -2.24 6.56
C LEU A 417 23.88 -3.12 7.62
N GLU A 418 23.52 -2.90 8.87
CA GLU A 418 24.10 -3.52 10.06
C GLU A 418 23.02 -4.20 10.91
N ARG A 419 23.45 -5.12 11.78
CA ARG A 419 22.57 -6.00 12.58
C ARG A 419 21.45 -5.27 13.33
N TYR A 420 21.78 -4.17 13.98
CA TYR A 420 20.88 -3.47 14.91
C TYR A 420 19.70 -2.77 14.24
N ILE A 421 19.67 -2.70 12.90
CA ILE A 421 18.52 -2.16 12.16
C ILE A 421 17.34 -3.14 12.24
N PHE A 422 17.60 -4.44 12.19
CA PHE A 422 16.55 -5.47 12.17
C PHE A 422 16.33 -6.18 13.52
N GLN A 423 16.98 -5.70 14.57
CA GLN A 423 16.80 -6.24 15.90
C GLN A 423 15.35 -6.04 16.38
N GLY A 424 14.74 -7.10 16.95
CA GLY A 424 13.38 -7.06 17.49
C GLY A 424 12.31 -7.76 16.68
N MET A 425 12.64 -8.30 15.49
CA MET A 425 11.71 -8.96 14.57
C MET A 425 12.08 -10.43 14.26
N PRO A 426 12.10 -11.34 15.25
CA PRO A 426 12.52 -12.74 15.07
C PRO A 426 11.61 -13.58 14.15
N SER A 427 10.35 -13.17 13.99
CA SER A 427 9.34 -13.88 13.19
C SER A 427 9.30 -13.45 11.73
N LEU A 428 10.18 -12.51 11.32
CA LEU A 428 10.13 -11.93 9.98
C LEU A 428 10.39 -12.98 8.90
N MET A 429 9.46 -13.12 7.97
CA MET A 429 9.47 -14.08 6.86
C MET A 429 9.76 -13.39 5.52
N GLU A 430 9.29 -12.16 5.33
CA GLU A 430 9.52 -11.38 4.12
C GLU A 430 10.09 -10.00 4.45
N LEU A 431 11.25 -9.70 3.87
CA LEU A 431 11.91 -8.41 3.97
C LEU A 431 12.12 -7.85 2.58
N LYS A 432 11.54 -6.68 2.32
CA LYS A 432 11.74 -5.93 1.09
C LYS A 432 12.24 -4.53 1.41
N LEU A 433 13.45 -4.22 0.94
CA LEU A 433 14.06 -2.90 1.09
C LEU A 433 14.37 -2.33 -0.29
N ARG A 434 14.11 -1.03 -0.47
CA ARG A 434 14.45 -0.25 -1.66
C ARG A 434 15.10 1.06 -1.23
N GLY A 435 16.09 1.56 -1.98
CA GLY A 435 16.70 2.86 -1.68
C GLY A 435 18.22 2.87 -1.88
N ASN A 436 18.93 3.52 -0.97
CA ASN A 436 20.38 3.67 -0.99
C ASN A 436 21.02 2.89 0.16
N ILE A 437 21.43 1.66 -0.15
CA ILE A 437 22.20 0.75 0.71
C ILE A 437 23.48 0.37 -0.02
N SER A 438 24.59 1.06 0.27
CA SER A 438 25.84 0.87 -0.48
C SER A 438 26.59 -0.41 -0.09
N THR A 439 26.50 -0.81 1.18
CA THR A 439 27.28 -1.90 1.79
C THR A 439 26.43 -2.73 2.76
N ILE A 440 26.62 -4.04 2.76
CA ILE A 440 26.00 -4.98 3.73
C ILE A 440 27.10 -5.61 4.59
N GLU A 441 27.00 -5.44 5.92
CA GLU A 441 27.92 -6.01 6.90
C GLU A 441 27.72 -7.50 7.15
N PHE A 442 28.70 -8.13 7.81
CA PHE A 442 28.76 -9.58 8.01
C PHE A 442 27.64 -10.14 8.92
N ASP A 443 27.07 -9.34 9.80
CA ASP A 443 26.05 -9.76 10.78
C ASP A 443 24.68 -9.15 10.54
N ALA A 444 24.48 -8.47 9.39
CA ALA A 444 23.30 -7.67 9.09
C ALA A 444 21.97 -8.43 9.31
N PHE A 445 21.92 -9.73 9.00
CA PHE A 445 20.69 -10.53 9.06
C PHE A 445 20.71 -11.67 10.10
N ILE A 446 21.68 -11.70 11.01
CA ILE A 446 21.90 -12.84 11.93
C ILE A 446 20.68 -13.17 12.81
N ASP A 447 19.87 -12.17 13.13
CA ASP A 447 18.69 -12.31 13.98
C ASP A 447 17.42 -12.73 13.19
N LEU A 448 17.45 -12.67 11.84
CA LEU A 448 16.31 -12.96 10.95
C LEU A 448 16.21 -14.44 10.56
N LYS A 449 16.15 -15.33 11.54
CA LYS A 449 16.19 -16.80 11.34
C LYS A 449 14.98 -17.35 10.58
N SER A 450 13.85 -16.65 10.62
CA SER A 450 12.60 -17.06 9.99
C SER A 450 12.46 -16.60 8.54
N ILE A 451 13.43 -15.83 8.02
CA ILE A 451 13.31 -15.21 6.70
C ILE A 451 13.19 -16.27 5.60
N VAL A 452 12.21 -16.07 4.72
CA VAL A 452 11.90 -16.90 3.55
C VAL A 452 12.21 -16.14 2.26
N THR A 453 11.86 -14.86 2.22
CA THR A 453 12.07 -13.98 1.06
C THR A 453 12.86 -12.75 1.48
N LEU A 454 14.04 -12.58 0.88
CA LEU A 454 14.88 -11.39 1.06
C LEU A 454 15.01 -10.66 -0.27
N ASP A 455 14.38 -9.49 -0.37
CA ASP A 455 14.42 -8.61 -1.53
C ASP A 455 15.17 -7.32 -1.21
N LEU A 456 16.38 -7.22 -1.75
CA LEU A 456 17.28 -6.07 -1.64
C LEU A 456 17.59 -5.52 -3.05
N SER A 457 16.68 -5.68 -4.00
CA SER A 457 16.89 -5.16 -5.34
C SER A 457 16.70 -3.64 -5.38
N HIS A 458 17.28 -2.95 -6.36
CA HIS A 458 17.21 -1.47 -6.43
C HIS A 458 17.67 -0.76 -5.14
N CYS A 459 18.78 -1.23 -4.56
CA CYS A 459 19.36 -0.70 -3.33
C CYS A 459 20.71 0.00 -3.56
N LEU A 460 21.22 0.09 -4.79
CA LEU A 460 22.55 0.63 -5.12
C LEU A 460 23.72 -0.12 -4.43
N ILE A 461 23.52 -1.39 -4.06
CA ILE A 461 24.52 -2.16 -3.33
C ILE A 461 25.75 -2.38 -4.21
N SER A 462 26.92 -2.04 -3.67
CA SER A 462 28.22 -2.22 -4.34
C SER A 462 29.11 -3.24 -3.62
N LYS A 463 28.97 -3.39 -2.30
CA LYS A 463 29.79 -4.30 -1.49
C LYS A 463 28.91 -5.14 -0.56
N ILE A 464 29.25 -6.42 -0.47
CA ILE A 464 28.62 -7.37 0.46
C ILE A 464 29.75 -8.08 1.18
N SER A 465 29.68 -8.16 2.51
CA SER A 465 30.65 -8.95 3.29
C SER A 465 30.52 -10.45 3.02
N MET A 466 31.59 -11.23 3.25
CA MET A 466 31.62 -12.67 2.95
C MET A 466 30.53 -13.45 3.71
N ASP A 467 30.27 -13.09 4.97
CA ASP A 467 29.35 -13.78 5.86
C ASP A 467 27.99 -13.08 5.98
N ALA A 468 27.69 -12.09 5.14
CA ALA A 468 26.50 -11.25 5.28
C ALA A 468 25.16 -12.03 5.36
N PHE A 469 25.07 -13.20 4.72
CA PHE A 469 23.88 -14.06 4.73
C PHE A 469 23.96 -15.23 5.72
N TYR A 470 24.92 -15.20 6.64
CA TYR A 470 25.06 -16.21 7.69
C TYR A 470 23.80 -16.26 8.57
N GLY A 471 23.34 -17.47 8.91
CA GLY A 471 22.16 -17.69 9.74
C GLY A 471 20.81 -17.69 9.00
N LEU A 472 20.78 -17.35 7.70
CA LEU A 472 19.55 -17.37 6.88
C LEU A 472 19.18 -18.81 6.44
N GLU A 473 18.91 -19.71 7.40
CA GLU A 473 18.72 -21.13 7.10
C GLU A 473 17.43 -21.45 6.31
N ASN A 474 16.38 -20.66 6.51
CA ASN A 474 15.06 -20.85 5.92
C ASN A 474 14.83 -20.07 4.61
N VAL A 475 15.81 -19.27 4.19
CA VAL A 475 15.63 -18.40 3.02
C VAL A 475 15.47 -19.23 1.76
N LYS A 476 14.41 -18.96 1.00
CA LYS A 476 14.10 -19.62 -0.28
C LYS A 476 14.43 -18.73 -1.46
N ARG A 477 14.30 -17.41 -1.31
CA ARG A 477 14.52 -16.46 -2.38
C ARG A 477 15.39 -15.30 -1.90
N ILE A 478 16.46 -15.03 -2.64
CA ILE A 478 17.30 -13.83 -2.46
C ILE A 478 17.32 -13.04 -3.77
N ASP A 479 16.84 -11.81 -3.71
CA ASP A 479 16.84 -10.87 -4.83
C ASP A 479 17.81 -9.71 -4.57
N LEU A 480 18.86 -9.65 -5.38
CA LEU A 480 19.87 -8.58 -5.41
C LEU A 480 19.91 -7.91 -6.78
N SER A 481 18.83 -8.00 -7.56
CA SER A 481 18.78 -7.41 -8.90
C SER A 481 18.84 -5.87 -8.88
N TYR A 482 19.21 -5.26 -10.01
CA TYR A 482 19.26 -3.81 -10.15
C TYR A 482 20.12 -3.13 -9.07
N ASN A 483 21.27 -3.70 -8.78
CA ASN A 483 22.28 -3.13 -7.88
C ASN A 483 23.57 -2.85 -8.66
N ASN A 484 24.62 -2.46 -7.97
CA ASN A 484 25.90 -2.06 -8.53
C ASN A 484 27.01 -3.10 -8.32
N LEU A 485 26.66 -4.36 -8.03
CA LEU A 485 27.60 -5.41 -7.67
C LEU A 485 28.54 -5.73 -8.84
N ASP A 486 29.84 -5.64 -8.62
CA ASP A 486 30.90 -6.05 -9.56
C ASP A 486 31.56 -7.39 -9.18
N TYR A 487 31.39 -7.80 -7.92
CA TYR A 487 31.94 -9.01 -7.32
C TYR A 487 30.95 -9.67 -6.36
N ILE A 488 30.90 -11.00 -6.37
CA ILE A 488 30.19 -11.81 -5.37
C ILE A 488 31.22 -12.48 -4.46
N PRO A 489 31.17 -12.28 -3.13
CA PRO A 489 32.04 -12.98 -2.20
C PRO A 489 31.91 -14.52 -2.29
N PRO A 490 33.02 -15.28 -2.21
CA PRO A 490 32.97 -16.74 -2.19
C PRO A 490 32.27 -17.20 -0.92
N GLY A 491 31.36 -18.17 -1.04
CA GLY A 491 30.63 -18.69 0.11
C GLY A 491 29.40 -17.88 0.53
N LEU A 492 29.17 -16.68 -0.05
CA LEU A 492 27.98 -15.86 0.24
C LEU A 492 26.68 -16.66 0.07
N PHE A 493 26.62 -17.50 -0.97
CA PHE A 493 25.57 -18.49 -1.18
C PHE A 493 26.14 -19.88 -0.99
N SER A 494 25.64 -20.59 0.01
CA SER A 494 26.19 -21.87 0.46
C SER A 494 25.09 -22.76 1.00
N MET A 495 24.95 -23.99 0.47
CA MET A 495 23.96 -24.95 0.95
C MET A 495 24.20 -25.41 2.40
N GLN A 496 25.39 -25.18 2.93
CA GLN A 496 25.73 -25.40 4.34
C GLN A 496 24.99 -24.41 5.25
N GLN A 497 24.73 -23.19 4.77
CA GLN A 497 24.09 -22.11 5.51
C GLN A 497 22.64 -21.92 5.07
N GLN A 498 22.38 -21.58 3.79
CA GLN A 498 21.04 -21.34 3.25
C GLN A 498 20.40 -22.65 2.75
N LYS A 499 20.00 -23.50 3.71
CA LYS A 499 19.54 -24.88 3.47
C LYS A 499 18.25 -24.99 2.65
N GLN A 500 17.46 -23.91 2.55
CA GLN A 500 16.20 -23.87 1.80
C GLN A 500 16.22 -23.00 0.54
N LEU A 501 17.40 -22.51 0.12
CA LEU A 501 17.54 -21.62 -1.04
C LEU A 501 17.11 -22.26 -2.37
N ARG A 502 16.11 -21.66 -3.01
CA ARG A 502 15.54 -22.08 -4.30
C ARG A 502 15.84 -21.10 -5.43
N GLU A 503 15.86 -19.80 -5.16
CA GLU A 503 16.02 -18.79 -6.19
C GLU A 503 17.04 -17.72 -5.79
N ILE A 504 17.98 -17.44 -6.71
CA ILE A 504 18.96 -16.36 -6.61
C ILE A 504 18.79 -15.43 -7.81
N ILE A 505 18.60 -14.15 -7.55
CA ILE A 505 18.41 -13.15 -8.61
C ILE A 505 19.53 -12.11 -8.52
N LEU A 506 20.39 -12.08 -9.55
CA LEU A 506 21.50 -11.13 -9.70
C LEU A 506 21.35 -10.29 -10.97
N THR A 507 20.15 -10.27 -11.55
CA THR A 507 19.83 -9.57 -12.80
C THR A 507 20.23 -8.10 -12.74
N LYS A 508 20.78 -7.56 -13.83
CA LYS A 508 21.16 -6.14 -13.95
C LYS A 508 22.05 -5.64 -12.82
N ASN A 509 23.24 -6.23 -12.72
CA ASN A 509 24.36 -5.77 -11.91
C ASN A 509 25.59 -5.50 -12.83
N ASN A 510 26.75 -5.23 -12.24
CA ASN A 510 28.02 -4.98 -12.93
C ASN A 510 28.97 -6.19 -12.92
N LEU A 511 28.43 -7.41 -12.76
CA LEU A 511 29.24 -8.61 -12.60
C LEU A 511 29.97 -8.98 -13.90
N LEU A 512 31.30 -9.07 -13.82
CA LEU A 512 32.13 -9.57 -14.93
C LEU A 512 32.28 -11.10 -14.88
N LYS A 513 32.31 -11.68 -13.67
CA LYS A 513 32.55 -13.12 -13.44
C LYS A 513 31.91 -13.57 -12.12
N LEU A 514 31.66 -14.87 -12.00
CA LEU A 514 31.25 -15.51 -10.74
C LEU A 514 32.46 -16.17 -10.04
N PRO A 515 32.42 -16.37 -8.71
CA PRO A 515 33.44 -17.13 -7.99
C PRO A 515 33.65 -18.54 -8.58
N PRO A 516 34.89 -19.07 -8.60
CA PRO A 516 35.20 -20.36 -9.22
C PRO A 516 34.40 -21.55 -8.68
N ASP A 517 33.97 -21.48 -7.41
CA ASP A 517 33.23 -22.52 -6.71
C ASP A 517 31.74 -22.18 -6.51
N PHE A 518 31.23 -21.13 -7.14
CA PHE A 518 29.83 -20.69 -7.01
C PHE A 518 28.82 -21.83 -7.21
N PHE A 519 28.90 -22.57 -8.32
CA PHE A 519 27.99 -23.72 -8.54
C PHE A 519 28.33 -24.94 -7.67
N LYS A 520 29.54 -25.03 -7.10
CA LYS A 520 29.88 -26.14 -6.21
C LYS A 520 29.31 -25.92 -4.82
N SER A 521 29.30 -24.68 -4.31
CA SER A 521 28.71 -24.36 -3.00
C SER A 521 27.19 -24.51 -2.99
N LEU A 522 26.55 -24.40 -4.16
CA LEU A 522 25.11 -24.62 -4.35
C LEU A 522 24.72 -26.10 -4.47
N ARG A 523 25.69 -27.03 -4.43
CA ARG A 523 25.47 -28.46 -4.64
C ARG A 523 25.45 -29.21 -3.31
N LEU A 524 24.42 -30.01 -3.10
CA LEU A 524 24.30 -30.91 -1.94
C LEU A 524 25.34 -32.04 -2.00
N SER A 525 25.60 -32.68 -0.85
CA SER A 525 26.51 -33.83 -0.72
C SER A 525 26.15 -35.00 -1.64
N ASN A 526 24.87 -35.19 -1.94
CA ASN A 526 24.35 -36.21 -2.87
C ASN A 526 24.48 -35.80 -4.37
N LYS A 527 25.19 -34.71 -4.67
CA LYS A 527 25.35 -34.11 -6.01
C LYS A 527 24.08 -33.53 -6.64
N GLN A 528 22.98 -33.38 -5.89
CA GLN A 528 21.77 -32.69 -6.36
C GLN A 528 21.83 -31.19 -6.07
N PHE A 529 21.04 -30.42 -6.82
CA PHE A 529 20.82 -28.99 -6.57
C PHE A 529 19.40 -28.83 -6.01
N MET A 530 19.27 -28.09 -4.93
CA MET A 530 17.96 -27.66 -4.44
C MET A 530 17.60 -26.26 -4.96
N VAL A 531 18.61 -25.45 -5.29
CA VAL A 531 18.42 -24.23 -6.09
C VAL A 531 17.77 -24.61 -7.42
N GLU A 532 16.66 -23.95 -7.71
CA GLU A 532 15.82 -24.19 -8.87
C GLU A 532 16.07 -23.17 -9.98
N ASN A 533 16.43 -21.93 -9.63
CA ASN A 533 16.57 -20.84 -10.59
C ASN A 533 17.67 -19.84 -10.18
N ILE A 534 18.51 -19.44 -11.13
CA ILE A 534 19.55 -18.42 -10.94
C ILE A 534 19.49 -17.42 -12.10
N ARG A 535 19.04 -16.20 -11.82
CA ARG A 535 18.90 -15.15 -12.84
C ARG A 535 20.16 -14.29 -12.90
N LEU A 536 20.80 -14.25 -14.07
CA LEU A 536 22.12 -13.64 -14.31
C LEU A 536 22.12 -12.64 -15.48
N ASP A 537 20.96 -12.35 -16.06
CA ASP A 537 20.83 -11.47 -17.21
C ASP A 537 21.15 -10.01 -16.89
N GLY A 538 21.41 -9.21 -17.92
CA GLY A 538 21.72 -7.79 -17.75
C GLY A 538 23.06 -7.47 -17.09
N ASN A 539 23.99 -8.43 -16.97
CA ASN A 539 25.33 -8.22 -16.45
C ASN A 539 26.39 -8.18 -17.56
N PRO A 540 27.50 -7.43 -17.41
CA PRO A 540 28.57 -7.29 -18.40
C PRO A 540 29.55 -8.48 -18.39
N TRP A 541 29.06 -9.71 -18.57
CA TRP A 541 29.86 -10.93 -18.43
C TRP A 541 31.11 -10.99 -19.32
N ASP A 542 32.27 -11.28 -18.73
CA ASP A 542 33.51 -11.60 -19.43
C ASP A 542 33.57 -13.09 -19.77
N CYS A 543 33.15 -13.40 -21.00
CA CYS A 543 33.04 -14.77 -21.47
C CYS A 543 34.40 -15.41 -21.69
N ASN A 544 34.67 -16.42 -20.86
CA ASN A 544 35.90 -17.21 -20.91
C ASN A 544 35.60 -18.69 -20.58
N CYS A 545 36.65 -19.51 -20.53
CA CYS A 545 36.51 -20.95 -20.35
C CYS A 545 36.06 -21.40 -18.97
N ASP A 546 36.10 -20.54 -17.96
CA ASP A 546 35.59 -20.89 -16.63
C ASP A 546 34.05 -21.06 -16.63
N MET A 547 33.36 -20.43 -17.59
CA MET A 547 31.92 -20.60 -17.79
C MET A 547 31.51 -22.01 -18.22
N THR A 548 32.46 -22.88 -18.58
CA THR A 548 32.17 -24.32 -18.77
C THR A 548 31.68 -25.00 -17.49
N LYS A 549 31.91 -24.40 -16.32
CA LYS A 549 31.42 -24.86 -15.01
C LYS A 549 29.97 -24.43 -14.73
N TRP A 550 29.41 -23.52 -15.52
CA TRP A 550 28.05 -23.01 -15.30
C TRP A 550 27.00 -24.06 -15.67
N ASN A 551 25.94 -24.15 -14.87
CA ASN A 551 24.85 -25.10 -15.11
C ASN A 551 23.72 -24.43 -15.94
N PRO A 552 23.51 -24.81 -17.21
CA PRO A 552 22.46 -24.23 -18.05
C PRO A 552 21.05 -24.52 -17.53
N HIS A 553 20.82 -25.62 -16.82
CA HIS A 553 19.50 -25.97 -16.29
C HIS A 553 19.06 -25.07 -15.14
N LEU A 554 20.01 -24.49 -14.41
CA LEU A 554 19.73 -23.54 -13.33
C LEU A 554 19.56 -22.11 -13.84
N ILE A 555 20.25 -21.75 -14.93
CA ILE A 555 20.32 -20.36 -15.42
C ILE A 555 19.32 -20.06 -16.55
N ASN A 556 18.97 -21.04 -17.38
CA ASN A 556 18.22 -20.80 -18.63
C ASN A 556 16.79 -21.38 -18.60
N ARG A 557 16.16 -21.43 -17.42
CA ARG A 557 14.77 -21.90 -17.28
C ARG A 557 13.78 -20.94 -17.93
N THR A 558 14.02 -19.63 -17.84
CA THR A 558 13.22 -18.58 -18.49
C THR A 558 13.88 -18.18 -19.81
N ARG A 559 13.37 -18.69 -20.94
CA ARG A 559 13.98 -18.51 -22.28
C ARG A 559 14.16 -17.04 -22.72
N GLU A 560 13.42 -16.12 -22.11
CA GLU A 560 13.43 -14.69 -22.45
C GLU A 560 14.64 -13.92 -21.89
N THR A 561 15.28 -14.44 -20.84
CA THR A 561 16.25 -13.68 -20.01
C THR A 561 17.59 -14.42 -19.85
N ALA A 562 18.18 -14.90 -20.95
CA ALA A 562 19.48 -15.59 -20.89
C ALA A 562 20.65 -14.60 -20.74
N PRO A 563 21.71 -14.94 -19.97
CA PRO A 563 22.89 -14.09 -19.84
C PRO A 563 23.68 -14.04 -21.16
N ARG A 564 24.24 -12.86 -21.45
CA ARG A 564 24.95 -12.56 -22.70
C ARG A 564 26.37 -12.10 -22.41
N CYS A 565 27.28 -12.41 -23.32
CA CYS A 565 28.66 -11.98 -23.26
C CYS A 565 28.78 -10.48 -23.53
N PHE A 566 29.59 -9.78 -22.73
CA PHE A 566 30.01 -8.41 -22.98
C PHE A 566 31.41 -8.37 -23.60
N THR A 567 32.34 -9.12 -23.00
CA THR A 567 33.68 -9.39 -23.53
C THR A 567 33.87 -10.89 -23.78
N PRO A 568 34.80 -11.30 -24.68
CA PRO A 568 35.54 -10.46 -25.62
C PRO A 568 34.63 -9.84 -26.70
N LYS A 569 35.09 -8.76 -27.35
CA LYS A 569 34.30 -8.04 -28.39
C LYS A 569 33.75 -8.96 -29.48
N SER A 570 34.47 -10.03 -29.83
CA SER A 570 34.06 -11.02 -30.84
C SER A 570 32.80 -11.81 -30.47
N LEU A 571 32.47 -11.90 -29.18
CA LEU A 571 31.30 -12.61 -28.66
C LEU A 571 30.25 -11.66 -28.07
N ARG A 572 30.44 -10.34 -28.21
CA ARG A 572 29.53 -9.35 -27.61
C ARG A 572 28.09 -9.60 -28.02
N ASN A 573 27.17 -9.58 -27.05
CA ASN A 573 25.74 -9.86 -27.16
C ASN A 573 25.35 -11.31 -27.49
N TYR A 574 26.31 -12.23 -27.68
CA TYR A 574 26.01 -13.65 -27.83
C TYR A 574 25.55 -14.23 -26.49
N GLY A 575 24.54 -15.09 -26.51
CA GLY A 575 24.15 -15.86 -25.32
C GLY A 575 25.32 -16.75 -24.87
N ILE A 576 25.62 -16.77 -23.57
CA ILE A 576 26.82 -17.46 -23.03
C ILE A 576 26.86 -18.94 -23.45
N PHE A 577 25.74 -19.65 -23.30
CA PHE A 577 25.66 -21.07 -23.67
C PHE A 577 25.74 -21.32 -25.17
N TYR A 578 25.35 -20.33 -25.98
CA TYR A 578 25.52 -20.40 -27.43
C TYR A 578 27.01 -20.23 -27.81
N ALA A 579 27.70 -19.26 -27.20
CA ALA A 579 29.14 -19.04 -27.39
C ALA A 579 29.99 -20.26 -27.00
N LEU A 580 29.62 -20.96 -25.91
CA LEU A 580 30.28 -22.21 -25.49
C LEU A 580 30.06 -23.36 -26.49
N ARG A 581 28.85 -23.54 -27.02
CA ARG A 581 28.51 -24.65 -27.95
C ARG A 581 29.13 -24.48 -29.33
N LYS A 582 29.14 -23.26 -29.88
CA LYS A 582 29.64 -22.97 -31.23
C LYS A 582 31.18 -22.87 -31.31
N GLY A 583 31.89 -23.10 -30.20
CA GLY A 583 33.35 -23.04 -30.18
C GLY A 583 33.92 -21.62 -30.22
N GLY A 584 33.12 -20.60 -29.96
CA GLY A 584 33.57 -19.20 -29.89
C GLY A 584 34.56 -18.94 -28.75
N LEU A 585 34.56 -19.82 -27.74
CA LEU A 585 35.54 -19.89 -26.66
C LEU A 585 36.42 -21.13 -26.91
N ASP A 586 37.65 -20.95 -27.38
CA ASP A 586 38.58 -22.05 -27.70
C ASP A 586 39.17 -22.72 -26.44
N CYS A 587 38.30 -23.36 -25.67
CA CYS A 587 38.63 -23.95 -24.37
C CYS A 587 39.35 -25.29 -24.47
N LYS A 588 39.38 -25.90 -25.66
CA LYS A 588 40.04 -27.19 -25.92
C LYS A 588 41.58 -27.06 -25.89
N TRP A 589 42.13 -25.91 -26.27
CA TRP A 589 43.57 -25.65 -26.26
C TRP A 589 44.16 -25.47 -24.85
N ARG A 590 43.44 -24.83 -23.93
CA ARG A 590 43.92 -24.62 -22.54
C ARG A 590 44.04 -25.92 -21.74
N LYS A 591 43.08 -26.85 -21.86
CA LYS A 591 43.17 -28.19 -21.23
C LYS A 591 44.37 -29.00 -21.73
N ARG A 592 44.68 -28.93 -23.03
CA ARG A 592 45.87 -29.58 -23.62
C ARG A 592 47.18 -28.93 -23.15
N ARG A 593 47.22 -27.59 -23.02
CA ARG A 593 48.40 -26.86 -22.55
C ARG A 593 48.65 -27.04 -21.04
N LEU A 594 47.61 -27.08 -20.20
CA LEU A 594 47.72 -27.40 -18.77
C LEU A 594 48.18 -28.84 -18.57
N ARG A 595 47.59 -29.82 -19.28
CA ARG A 595 48.08 -31.21 -19.25
C ARG A 595 49.52 -31.35 -19.74
N ARG A 596 49.94 -30.60 -20.76
CA ARG A 596 51.34 -30.57 -21.24
C ARG A 596 52.29 -29.86 -20.29
N LYS A 597 51.82 -28.87 -19.51
CA LYS A 597 52.60 -28.22 -18.44
C LYS A 597 52.75 -29.14 -17.23
N GLN A 598 51.67 -29.79 -16.78
CA GLN A 598 51.69 -30.79 -15.71
C GLN A 598 52.61 -31.97 -16.08
N ALA A 599 52.45 -32.53 -17.29
CA ALA A 599 53.31 -33.60 -17.79
C ALA A 599 54.76 -33.16 -18.10
N LYS A 600 55.05 -31.85 -18.12
CA LYS A 600 56.43 -31.33 -18.16
C LYS A 600 57.02 -31.19 -16.76
N LEU A 601 56.22 -30.76 -15.77
CA LEU A 601 56.60 -30.71 -14.36
C LEU A 601 56.86 -32.11 -13.78
N ASP A 602 55.97 -33.07 -14.04
CA ASP A 602 56.14 -34.47 -13.62
C ASP A 602 57.34 -35.13 -14.32
N LYS A 603 57.77 -34.63 -15.49
CA LYS A 603 58.98 -35.10 -16.19
C LYS A 603 60.26 -34.47 -15.66
N THR A 604 60.21 -33.24 -15.17
CA THR A 604 61.37 -32.60 -14.52
C THR A 604 61.62 -33.19 -13.13
N GLU A 605 60.57 -33.51 -12.36
CA GLU A 605 60.75 -34.19 -11.06
C GLU A 605 61.29 -35.63 -11.22
N ASN A 606 60.89 -36.37 -12.26
CA ASN A 606 61.44 -37.72 -12.51
C ASN A 606 62.88 -37.68 -13.06
N ASN A 607 63.26 -36.66 -13.83
CA ASN A 607 64.64 -36.52 -14.35
C ASN A 607 65.64 -35.99 -13.30
N GLU A 608 65.18 -35.35 -12.23
CA GLU A 608 66.04 -34.98 -11.09
C GLU A 608 66.30 -36.18 -10.17
N ILE A 609 65.37 -37.15 -10.09
CA ILE A 609 65.55 -38.39 -9.30
C ILE A 609 66.47 -39.40 -10.00
N ASP A 610 66.46 -39.45 -11.34
CA ASP A 610 67.31 -40.39 -12.11
C ASP A 610 68.76 -39.92 -12.32
N ASN A 611 69.11 -38.67 -11.99
CA ASN A 611 70.49 -38.14 -12.09
C ASN A 611 71.25 -38.11 -10.75
N GLU A 612 70.64 -38.55 -9.65
CA GLU A 612 71.32 -38.78 -8.36
C GLU A 612 71.67 -40.26 -8.11
N ILE A 613 71.42 -41.15 -9.08
CA ILE A 613 71.77 -42.58 -9.01
C ILE A 613 72.48 -43.01 -10.30
N SER A 614 73.71 -42.53 -10.50
CA SER A 614 74.67 -43.13 -11.45
C SER A 614 76.10 -42.83 -11.07
#